data_AF-A0AAW9BBB5-F1
#
_entry.id   AF-A0AAW9BBB5-F1
#
_cell.length_a   1.000
_cell.length_b   1.000
_cell.length_c   1.000
_cell.angle_alpha   90.00
_cell.angle_beta   90.00
_cell.angle_gamma   90.00
#
_symmetry.space_group_name_H-M   'P 1'
#
loop_
_entity.id
_entity.type
_entity.pdbx_description
1 polymer ?
#
loop_
_entity_poly.entity_id
_entity_poly.type
_entity_poly.pdbx_seq_one_letter_code
_entity_poly.pdbx_strand_id
1 'polypeptide(L)'
;MKKLTFEQLRSVQMSILDRVHLFCERHDLEYSLAGGTLLGAIRHKGYIPWDDDIDIMMPREDYEYLLQNFAKEYPDFTFFNLDTKHNPYPFLFSKLSLNDSVI
;
A
#
# COMPACT_ATOMS: atom_id res chain seq x y z
N MET A 1 0.37 16.79 -10.70
CA MET A 1 -0.23 15.52 -10.26
C MET A 1 -1.22 15.05 -11.31
N LYS A 2 -1.21 13.75 -11.64
CA LYS A 2 -2.08 13.14 -12.66
C LYS A 2 -3.37 12.64 -12.01
N LYS A 3 -4.53 13.02 -12.58
CA LYS A 3 -5.84 12.50 -12.17
C LYS A 3 -6.07 11.10 -12.74
N LEU A 4 -6.50 10.17 -11.90
CA LEU A 4 -6.76 8.77 -12.30
C LEU A 4 -8.26 8.50 -12.46
N THR A 5 -8.62 7.64 -13.41
CA THR A 5 -9.94 6.99 -13.46
C THR A 5 -10.00 5.83 -12.45
N PHE A 6 -11.19 5.33 -12.09
CA PHE A 6 -11.32 4.18 -11.19
C PHE A 6 -10.57 2.93 -11.67
N GLU A 7 -10.61 2.64 -12.97
CA GLU A 7 -9.88 1.50 -13.54
C GLU A 7 -8.36 1.69 -13.45
N GLN A 8 -7.87 2.91 -13.70
CA GLN A 8 -6.45 3.24 -13.55
C GLN A 8 -6.01 3.21 -12.09
N LEU A 9 -6.83 3.70 -11.17
CA LEU A 9 -6.58 3.65 -9.73
C LEU A 9 -6.39 2.20 -9.27
N ARG A 10 -7.33 1.32 -9.63
CA ARG A 10 -7.24 -0.11 -9.30
C ARG A 10 -5.98 -0.76 -9.88
N SER A 11 -5.63 -0.44 -11.12
CA SER A 11 -4.40 -0.95 -11.76
C SER A 11 -3.13 -0.49 -11.01
N VAL A 12 -3.09 0.78 -10.61
CA VAL A 12 -1.99 1.33 -9.80
C VAL A 12 -1.92 0.66 -8.44
N GLN A 13 -3.05 0.47 -7.76
CA GLN A 13 -3.13 -0.17 -6.46
C GLN A 13 -2.65 -1.62 -6.51
N MET A 14 -3.10 -2.39 -7.49
CA MET A 14 -2.61 -3.75 -7.71
C MET A 14 -1.10 -3.75 -7.97
N SER A 15 -0.60 -2.82 -8.78
CA SER A 15 0.84 -2.68 -8.99
C SER A 15 1.59 -2.34 -7.71
N ILE A 16 1.04 -1.51 -6.81
CA ILE A 16 1.64 -1.21 -5.51
C ILE A 16 1.71 -2.49 -4.67
N LEU A 17 0.61 -3.24 -4.57
CA LEU A 17 0.56 -4.50 -3.83
C LEU A 17 1.57 -5.52 -4.38
N ASP A 18 1.72 -5.62 -5.70
CA ASP A 18 2.72 -6.49 -6.33
C ASP A 18 4.15 -6.09 -5.95
N ARG A 19 4.46 -4.78 -5.89
CA ARG A 19 5.78 -4.30 -5.44
C ARG A 19 6.03 -4.60 -3.98
N VAL A 20 5.02 -4.40 -3.12
CA VAL A 20 5.10 -4.74 -1.70
C VAL A 20 5.29 -6.24 -1.50
N HIS A 21 4.53 -7.07 -2.21
CA HIS A 21 4.66 -8.52 -2.16
C HIS A 21 6.07 -8.97 -2.55
N LEU A 22 6.58 -8.51 -3.69
CA LEU A 22 7.93 -8.84 -4.16
C LEU A 22 9.02 -8.36 -3.19
N PHE A 23 8.81 -7.23 -2.52
CA PHE A 23 9.72 -6.75 -1.49
C PHE A 23 9.71 -7.69 -0.28
N CYS A 24 8.52 -8.06 0.20
CA CYS A 24 8.37 -8.95 1.34
C CYS A 24 9.00 -10.32 1.08
N GLU A 25 8.76 -10.92 -0.09
CA GLU A 25 9.36 -12.21 -0.50
C GLU A 25 10.90 -12.16 -0.52
N ARG A 26 11.50 -11.04 -0.96
CA ARG A 26 12.96 -10.90 -1.02
C ARG A 26 13.63 -10.71 0.35
N HIS A 27 12.89 -10.12 1.28
CA HIS A 27 13.41 -9.74 2.60
C HIS A 27 12.86 -10.61 3.73
N ASP A 28 12.14 -11.69 3.39
CA ASP A 28 11.54 -12.63 4.35
C ASP A 28 10.61 -11.93 5.36
N LEU A 29 9.76 -11.02 4.84
CA LEU A 29 8.80 -10.27 5.65
C LEU A 29 7.42 -10.88 5.53
N GLU A 30 6.70 -10.95 6.64
CA GLU A 30 5.33 -11.42 6.66
C GLU A 30 4.34 -10.26 6.50
N TYR A 31 3.29 -10.52 5.73
CA TYR A 31 2.10 -9.67 5.71
C TYR A 31 0.87 -10.50 5.38
N SER A 32 -0.31 -10.00 5.72
CA SER A 32 -1.57 -10.54 5.25
C SER A 32 -2.46 -9.44 4.70
N LEU A 33 -3.36 -9.81 3.78
CA LEU A 33 -4.44 -8.91 3.38
C LEU A 33 -5.33 -8.60 4.60
N ALA A 34 -5.86 -7.39 4.67
CA ALA A 34 -6.70 -6.93 5.75
C ALA A 34 -8.00 -6.32 5.22
N GLY A 35 -8.95 -6.05 6.12
CA GLY A 35 -10.13 -5.23 5.83
C GLY A 35 -10.93 -5.63 4.58
N GLY A 36 -11.27 -4.63 3.77
CA GLY A 36 -12.01 -4.79 2.51
C GLY A 36 -11.24 -5.63 1.50
N THR A 37 -9.91 -5.50 1.47
CA THR A 37 -9.04 -6.25 0.57
C THR A 37 -9.12 -7.76 0.80
N LEU A 38 -9.01 -8.22 2.06
CA LEU A 38 -9.17 -9.64 2.41
C LEU A 38 -10.57 -10.17 2.07
N LEU A 39 -11.61 -9.39 2.41
CA LEU A 39 -12.99 -9.75 2.09
C LEU A 39 -13.20 -9.87 0.59
N GLY A 40 -12.64 -8.95 -0.20
CA GLY A 40 -12.67 -8.99 -1.67
C GLY A 40 -12.06 -10.28 -2.20
N ALA A 41 -10.84 -10.61 -1.78
CA ALA A 41 -10.15 -11.82 -2.21
C ALA A 41 -10.99 -13.08 -2.00
N ILE A 42 -11.69 -13.20 -0.87
CA ILE A 42 -12.52 -14.37 -0.56
C ILE A 42 -13.86 -14.33 -1.31
N ARG A 43 -14.59 -13.21 -1.24
CA ARG A 43 -15.99 -13.06 -1.71
C ARG A 43 -16.08 -12.86 -3.22
N HIS A 44 -15.28 -11.95 -3.77
CA HIS A 44 -15.31 -11.56 -5.18
C HIS A 44 -14.21 -12.23 -6.01
N LYS A 45 -13.37 -13.05 -5.37
CA LYS A 45 -12.19 -13.67 -6.01
C LYS A 45 -11.23 -12.63 -6.57
N GLY A 46 -11.13 -11.49 -5.89
CA GLY A 46 -10.33 -10.35 -6.29
C GLY A 46 -10.83 -9.06 -5.65
N TYR A 47 -10.42 -7.94 -6.20
CA TYR A 47 -10.77 -6.60 -5.72
C TYR A 47 -12.29 -6.37 -5.60
N ILE A 48 -12.75 -5.66 -4.55
CA ILE A 48 -14.15 -5.22 -4.45
C ILE A 48 -14.41 -4.14 -5.51
N PRO A 49 -15.41 -4.26 -6.40
CA PRO A 49 -15.56 -3.36 -7.55
C PRO A 49 -15.67 -1.86 -7.25
N TRP A 50 -16.03 -1.49 -6.02
CA TRP A 50 -16.20 -0.12 -5.56
C TRP A 50 -15.23 0.29 -4.45
N ASP A 51 -14.27 -0.57 -4.07
CA ASP A 51 -13.17 -0.17 -3.16
C ASP A 51 -12.26 0.85 -3.87
N ASP A 52 -11.66 1.72 -3.07
CA ASP A 52 -10.74 2.75 -3.51
C ASP A 52 -9.38 2.71 -2.78
N ASP A 53 -9.09 1.63 -2.03
CA ASP A 53 -7.80 1.37 -1.40
C ASP A 53 -7.47 -0.13 -1.21
N ILE A 54 -6.23 -0.41 -0.81
CA ILE A 54 -5.73 -1.74 -0.44
C ILE A 54 -5.23 -1.69 0.99
N ASP A 55 -5.70 -2.63 1.80
CA ASP A 55 -5.28 -2.83 3.18
C ASP A 55 -4.44 -4.10 3.33
N ILE A 56 -3.29 -3.95 3.97
CA ILE A 56 -2.47 -5.05 4.48
C ILE A 56 -2.17 -4.84 5.96
N MET A 57 -1.94 -5.93 6.69
CA MET A 57 -1.42 -5.90 8.05
C MET A 57 -0.11 -6.69 8.11
N MET A 58 0.78 -6.29 9.02
CA MET A 58 2.12 -6.86 9.16
C MET A 58 2.47 -6.99 10.64
N PRO A 59 3.32 -7.97 11.03
CA PRO A 59 4.01 -7.92 12.31
C PRO A 59 4.74 -6.59 12.50
N ARG A 60 4.89 -6.18 13.77
CA ARG A 60 5.39 -4.84 14.08
C ARG A 60 6.79 -4.61 13.51
N GLU A 61 7.66 -5.60 13.65
CA GLU A 61 9.05 -5.57 13.19
C GLU A 61 9.14 -5.48 11.66
N ASP A 62 8.35 -6.29 10.94
CA ASP A 62 8.33 -6.31 9.47
C ASP A 62 7.82 -4.99 8.88
N TYR A 63 6.79 -4.39 9.47
CA TYR A 63 6.34 -3.06 9.07
C TYR A 63 7.46 -2.02 9.25
N GLU A 64 8.17 -2.02 10.38
CA GLU A 64 9.26 -1.04 10.61
C GLU A 64 10.36 -1.24 9.56
N TYR A 65 10.70 -2.49 9.26
CA TYR A 65 11.68 -2.80 8.22
C TYR A 65 11.23 -2.28 6.85
N LEU A 66 9.96 -2.49 6.50
CA LEU A 66 9.37 -2.03 5.25
C LEU A 66 9.40 -0.49 5.14
N LEU A 67 9.00 0.24 6.19
CA LEU A 67 9.06 1.72 6.18
C LEU A 67 10.47 2.26 5.98
N GLN A 68 11.47 1.61 6.57
CA GLN A 68 12.86 2.07 6.51
C GLN A 68 13.57 1.73 5.20
N ASN A 69 13.12 0.70 4.49
CA ASN A 69 13.89 0.13 3.38
C ASN A 69 13.16 0.13 2.02
N PHE A 70 11.83 0.09 1.98
CA PHE A 70 11.08 -0.05 0.73
C PHE A 70 11.37 1.08 -0.28
N ALA A 71 11.38 2.34 0.17
CA ALA A 71 11.63 3.49 -0.69
C ALA A 71 13.06 3.55 -1.27
N LYS A 72 14.02 2.80 -0.71
CA LYS A 72 15.38 2.70 -1.24
C LYS A 72 15.43 1.88 -2.52
N GLU A 73 14.56 0.87 -2.63
CA GLU A 73 14.43 0.01 -3.82
C GLU A 73 13.34 0.51 -4.78
N TYR A 74 12.34 1.20 -4.25
CA TYR A 74 11.21 1.69 -5.01
C TYR A 74 10.98 3.20 -4.75
N PRO A 75 11.83 4.07 -5.33
CA PRO A 75 11.81 5.52 -5.06
C PRO A 75 10.57 6.24 -5.61
N ASP A 76 9.80 5.56 -6.48
CA ASP A 76 8.56 6.08 -7.06
C ASP A 76 7.38 6.08 -6.06
N PHE A 77 7.56 5.55 -4.85
CA PHE A 77 6.52 5.51 -3.82
C PHE A 77 6.92 6.27 -2.55
N THR A 78 5.90 6.81 -1.89
CA THR A 78 6.05 7.57 -0.64
C THR A 78 5.11 7.02 0.43
N PHE A 79 5.62 6.91 1.66
CA PHE A 79 4.80 6.67 2.85
C PHE A 79 4.34 7.99 3.48
N PHE A 80 3.08 8.01 3.89
CA PHE A 80 2.48 9.06 4.72
C PHE A 80 2.08 8.44 6.04
N ASN A 81 2.59 8.98 7.14
CA ASN A 81 2.38 8.49 8.50
C ASN A 81 2.48 9.63 9.53
N LEU A 82 2.40 9.30 10.81
CA LEU A 82 2.48 10.29 11.90
C LEU A 82 3.80 11.07 11.93
N ASP A 83 4.90 10.47 11.47
CA ASP A 83 6.23 11.10 11.48
C ASP A 83 6.50 11.95 10.22
N THR A 84 5.53 12.05 9.31
CA THR A 84 5.66 12.86 8.10
C THR A 84 5.74 14.34 8.47
N LYS A 85 6.90 14.97 8.19
CA LYS A 85 7.27 16.33 8.63
C LYS A 85 6.25 17.42 8.26
N HIS A 86 5.58 17.26 7.11
CA HIS A 86 4.60 18.22 6.60
C HIS A 86 3.26 17.50 6.41
N ASN A 87 2.25 17.92 7.18
CA ASN A 87 0.91 17.32 7.18
C ASN A 87 0.93 15.82 7.55
N PRO A 88 1.22 15.48 8.83
CA PRO A 88 1.28 14.10 9.28
C PRO A 88 -0.05 13.40 9.04
N TYR A 89 0.01 12.15 8.59
CA TYR A 89 -1.20 11.35 8.44
C TYR A 89 -1.72 10.99 9.84
N PRO A 90 -2.98 11.32 10.19
CA PRO A 90 -3.41 11.39 11.59
C PRO A 90 -3.66 10.03 12.24
N PHE A 91 -3.44 8.92 11.53
CA PHE A 91 -3.73 7.57 12.00
C PHE A 91 -2.45 6.78 12.33
N LEU A 92 -2.60 5.75 13.15
CA LEU A 92 -1.49 4.91 13.63
C LEU A 92 -0.91 3.95 12.57
N PHE A 93 -1.35 4.05 11.32
CA PHE A 93 -0.87 3.25 10.20
C PHE A 93 -0.32 4.16 9.11
N SER A 94 0.53 3.61 8.25
CA SER A 94 1.10 4.32 7.11
C SER A 94 0.25 4.12 5.86
N LYS A 95 0.11 5.16 5.05
CA LYS A 95 -0.43 5.08 3.69
C LYS A 95 0.72 5.10 2.68
N LEU A 96 0.78 4.09 1.81
CA LEU A 96 1.72 4.05 0.69
C LEU A 96 1.04 4.57 -0.58
N SER A 97 1.71 5.46 -1.31
CA SER A 97 1.19 6.02 -2.57
C SER A 97 2.26 6.05 -3.65
N LEU A 98 1.84 5.92 -4.90
CA LEU A 98 2.66 6.29 -6.06
C LEU A 98 2.82 7.82 -6.10
N ASN A 99 4.04 8.28 -6.37
CA ASN A 99 4.37 9.70 -6.49
C ASN A 99 3.60 10.36 -7.65
N ASP A 100 3.36 11.67 -7.55
CA ASP A 100 2.70 12.50 -8.56
C ASP A 100 1.29 12.07 -9.01
N SER A 101 0.61 11.23 -8.22
CA SER A 101 -0.76 10.77 -8.48
C SER A 101 -1.78 11.43 -7.56
N VAL A 102 -2.97 11.74 -8.10
CA VAL A 102 -4.15 12.20 -7.34
C VAL A 102 -5.41 11.53 -7.87
N ILE A 103 -6.39 11.36 -6.98
CA ILE A 103 -7.74 10.91 -7.30
C ILE A 103 -8.60 12.16 -7.55
#